data_AF-A0A6J4XU74-F1
#
_entry.id   AF-A0A6J4XU74-F1
#
_cell.length_a   1.000
_cell.length_b   1.000
_cell.length_c   1.000
_cell.angle_alpha   90.00
_cell.angle_beta   90.00
_cell.angle_gamma   90.00
#
_symmetry.space_group_name_H-M   'P 1'
#
loop_
_entity.id
_entity.type
_entity.pdbx_description
1 polymer ?
#
loop_
_entity_poly.entity_id
_entity_poly.type
_entity_poly.pdbx_seq_one_letter_code
_entity_poly.pdbx_strand_id
1 'polypeptide(L)'
;MDRTKILKVSGLIVALLIIGGSIGFAIGIHIGFKTGDFTSSTMEYALSYHQLQVAFSEADCQAVRNALKAYLTVVEKHKDNTHSAFSGTVAYTDLTMAHARLARVARKLGEHDIAHQHIQAAAETCRKSRWKDCSEDHILSVSKRFEQKFPIRCLSPEQH
;
A
#
# COMPACT_ATOMS: atom_id res chain seq x y z
N MET A 1 -59.05 -15.73 10.62
CA MET A 1 -58.18 -14.55 10.47
C MET A 1 -57.44 -14.69 9.15
N ASP A 2 -57.73 -13.80 8.21
CA ASP A 2 -57.45 -14.00 6.78
C ASP A 2 -55.94 -13.85 6.48
N ARG A 3 -55.27 -14.99 6.20
CA ARG A 3 -53.81 -15.09 6.03
C ARG A 3 -53.27 -14.18 4.92
N THR A 4 -54.12 -13.76 4.00
CA THR A 4 -53.79 -12.85 2.90
C THR A 4 -53.54 -11.41 3.34
N LYS A 5 -54.12 -10.96 4.47
CA LYS A 5 -53.92 -9.59 4.98
C LYS A 5 -52.60 -9.41 5.73
N ILE A 6 -52.10 -10.46 6.39
CA ILE A 6 -50.84 -10.41 7.16
C ILE A 6 -49.62 -10.30 6.22
N LEU A 7 -49.65 -10.97 5.07
CA LEU A 7 -48.58 -10.94 4.06
C LEU A 7 -48.39 -9.57 3.38
N LYS A 8 -49.46 -8.76 3.26
CA LYS A 8 -49.39 -7.43 2.63
C LYS A 8 -48.78 -6.38 3.56
N VAL A 9 -48.97 -6.51 4.86
CA VAL A 9 -48.46 -5.55 5.86
C VAL A 9 -46.97 -5.75 6.12
N SER A 10 -46.49 -7.00 6.16
CA SER A 10 -45.06 -7.29 6.32
C SER A 10 -44.21 -6.86 5.13
N GLY A 11 -44.74 -6.98 3.90
CA GLY A 11 -44.04 -6.51 2.68
C GLY A 11 -43.81 -4.99 2.66
N LEU A 12 -44.73 -4.20 3.22
CA LEU A 12 -44.64 -2.73 3.21
C LEU A 12 -43.60 -2.20 4.22
N ILE A 13 -43.44 -2.88 5.35
CA ILE A 13 -42.44 -2.54 6.37
C ILE A 13 -41.02 -2.86 5.89
N VAL A 14 -40.83 -3.99 5.19
CA VAL A 14 -39.54 -4.36 4.59
C VAL A 14 -39.15 -3.37 3.48
N ALA A 15 -40.10 -2.96 2.63
CA ALA A 15 -39.85 -1.96 1.58
C ALA A 15 -39.44 -0.59 2.15
N LEU A 16 -40.09 -0.13 3.23
CA LEU A 16 -39.74 1.14 3.88
C LEU A 16 -38.38 1.11 4.58
N LEU A 17 -37.99 -0.02 5.18
CA LEU A 17 -36.65 -0.20 5.77
C LEU A 17 -35.53 -0.22 4.73
N ILE A 18 -35.77 -0.81 3.55
CA ILE A 18 -34.79 -0.85 2.46
C ILE A 18 -34.56 0.55 1.86
N ILE A 19 -35.63 1.34 1.69
CA ILE A 19 -35.55 2.70 1.13
C ILE A 19 -34.97 3.69 2.16
N GLY A 20 -35.35 3.58 3.44
CA GLY A 20 -34.78 4.42 4.50
C GLY A 20 -33.31 4.14 4.79
N GLY A 21 -32.88 2.86 4.73
CA GLY A 21 -31.50 2.47 4.97
C GLY A 21 -30.52 2.91 3.87
N SER A 22 -30.97 2.94 2.62
CA SER A 22 -30.12 3.32 1.48
C SER A 22 -29.85 4.83 1.43
N ILE A 23 -30.82 5.67 1.80
CA ILE A 23 -30.62 7.13 1.88
C ILE A 23 -29.72 7.50 3.08
N GLY A 24 -29.90 6.86 4.24
CA GLY A 24 -29.05 7.07 5.41
C GLY A 24 -27.58 6.66 5.18
N PHE A 25 -27.35 5.56 4.44
CA PHE A 25 -26.01 5.11 4.08
C PHE A 25 -25.31 6.07 3.10
N ALA A 26 -26.04 6.59 2.11
CA ALA A 26 -25.48 7.55 1.15
C ALA A 26 -25.04 8.86 1.82
N ILE A 27 -25.85 9.38 2.75
CA ILE A 27 -25.52 10.61 3.51
C ILE A 27 -24.40 10.34 4.51
N GLY A 28 -24.40 9.19 5.20
CA GLY A 28 -23.33 8.79 6.12
C GLY A 28 -21.97 8.65 5.43
N ILE A 29 -21.94 8.09 4.23
CA ILE A 29 -20.74 8.04 3.38
C ILE A 29 -20.29 9.45 2.99
N HIS A 30 -21.22 10.31 2.57
CA HIS A 30 -20.84 11.65 2.09
C HIS A 30 -20.29 12.55 3.20
N ILE A 31 -20.81 12.43 4.42
CA ILE A 31 -20.29 13.13 5.61
C ILE A 31 -18.97 12.49 6.08
N GLY A 32 -18.86 11.16 6.03
CA GLY A 32 -17.62 10.42 6.32
C GLY A 32 -16.46 10.74 5.37
N PHE A 33 -16.75 11.10 4.11
CA PHE A 33 -15.74 11.59 3.16
C PHE A 33 -15.27 13.02 3.47
N LYS A 34 -16.11 13.89 4.04
CA LYS A 34 -15.72 15.27 4.38
C LYS A 34 -14.90 15.39 5.68
N THR A 35 -14.96 14.39 6.55
CA THR A 35 -14.05 14.22 7.69
C THR A 35 -12.98 13.14 7.44
N GLY A 36 -12.90 12.61 6.21
CA GLY A 36 -12.32 11.30 5.86
C GLY A 36 -10.95 11.28 5.20
N ASP A 37 -10.22 12.40 5.13
CA ASP A 37 -8.86 12.40 4.54
C ASP A 37 -7.89 11.53 5.35
N PHE A 38 -8.07 11.43 6.67
CA PHE A 38 -7.24 10.57 7.52
C PHE A 38 -7.52 9.07 7.33
N THR A 39 -8.79 8.69 7.26
CA THR A 39 -9.20 7.28 7.20
C THR A 39 -8.98 6.70 5.81
N SER A 40 -9.21 7.47 4.75
CA SER A 40 -9.02 7.02 3.37
C SER A 40 -7.54 6.82 3.01
N SER A 41 -6.66 7.78 3.36
CA SER A 41 -5.22 7.68 3.11
C SER A 41 -4.57 6.52 3.85
N THR A 42 -4.92 6.33 5.12
CA THR A 42 -4.42 5.21 5.94
C THR A 42 -4.88 3.86 5.38
N MET A 43 -6.14 3.76 4.94
CA MET A 43 -6.67 2.53 4.36
C MET A 43 -6.05 2.20 3.01
N GLU A 44 -5.90 3.19 2.11
CA GLU A 44 -5.25 3.00 0.81
C GLU A 44 -3.80 2.53 0.99
N TYR A 45 -3.07 3.17 1.91
CA TYR A 45 -1.71 2.75 2.26
C TYR A 45 -1.68 1.32 2.79
N ALA A 46 -2.51 0.98 3.79
CA ALA A 46 -2.52 -0.34 4.40
C ALA A 46 -2.86 -1.45 3.39
N LEU A 47 -3.83 -1.20 2.51
CA LEU A 47 -4.18 -2.11 1.42
C LEU A 47 -3.02 -2.28 0.43
N SER A 48 -2.35 -1.20 0.04
CA SER A 48 -1.20 -1.26 -0.87
C SER A 48 -0.02 -2.04 -0.26
N TYR A 49 0.22 -1.87 1.05
CA TYR A 49 1.25 -2.62 1.77
C TYR A 49 0.90 -4.11 1.89
N HIS A 50 -0.36 -4.44 2.17
CA HIS A 50 -0.82 -5.83 2.18
C HIS A 50 -0.67 -6.51 0.82
N GLN A 51 -1.06 -5.83 -0.27
CA GLN A 51 -0.87 -6.33 -1.64
C GLN A 51 0.62 -6.55 -1.95
N LEU A 52 1.49 -5.65 -1.49
CA LEU A 52 2.93 -5.79 -1.64
C LEU A 52 3.46 -7.03 -0.89
N GLN A 53 2.98 -7.30 0.31
CA GLN A 53 3.36 -8.48 1.09
C GLN A 53 2.95 -9.79 0.39
N VAL A 54 1.72 -9.85 -0.15
CA VAL A 54 1.26 -10.99 -0.96
C VAL A 54 2.15 -11.19 -2.18
N ALA A 55 2.52 -10.10 -2.87
CA ALA A 55 3.42 -10.19 -4.01
C ALA A 55 4.82 -10.71 -3.61
N PHE A 56 5.33 -10.32 -2.44
CA PHE A 56 6.63 -10.80 -1.94
C PHE A 56 6.65 -12.31 -1.68
N SER A 57 5.56 -12.90 -1.20
CA SER A 57 5.50 -14.34 -0.88
C SER A 57 5.22 -15.22 -2.09
N GLU A 58 4.44 -14.74 -3.06
CA GLU A 58 3.82 -15.62 -4.07
C GLU A 58 4.24 -15.32 -5.50
N ALA A 59 4.71 -14.10 -5.80
CA ALA A 59 4.89 -13.65 -7.17
C ALA A 59 6.32 -13.81 -7.70
N ASP A 60 6.45 -13.80 -9.03
CA ASP A 60 7.72 -13.70 -9.73
C ASP A 60 8.33 -12.28 -9.62
N CYS A 61 9.55 -12.11 -10.14
CA CYS A 61 10.24 -10.81 -10.14
C CYS A 61 9.42 -9.70 -10.83
N GLN A 62 8.67 -10.04 -11.88
CA GLN A 62 7.91 -9.07 -12.66
C GLN A 62 6.70 -8.54 -11.88
N ALA A 63 5.95 -9.44 -11.25
CA ALA A 63 4.81 -9.10 -10.42
C ALA A 63 5.24 -8.36 -9.15
N VAL A 64 6.35 -8.75 -8.51
CA VAL A 64 6.95 -7.99 -7.40
C VAL A 64 7.33 -6.57 -7.84
N ARG A 65 7.96 -6.42 -9.01
CA ARG A 65 8.31 -5.11 -9.57
C ARG A 65 7.07 -4.22 -9.76
N ASN A 66 6.00 -4.78 -10.31
CA ASN A 66 4.75 -4.06 -10.53
C ASN A 66 4.08 -3.65 -9.20
N ALA A 67 4.06 -4.55 -8.21
CA ALA A 67 3.53 -4.27 -6.88
C ALA A 67 4.34 -3.17 -6.16
N LEU A 68 5.68 -3.20 -6.24
CA LEU A 68 6.54 -2.15 -5.70
C LEU A 68 6.28 -0.79 -6.35
N LYS A 69 6.08 -0.75 -7.68
CA LYS A 69 5.73 0.48 -8.40
C LYS A 69 4.36 1.02 -7.97
N ALA A 70 3.35 0.15 -7.84
CA ALA A 70 2.03 0.55 -7.36
C ALA A 70 2.09 1.11 -5.93
N TYR A 71 2.83 0.43 -5.04
CA TYR A 71 3.07 0.90 -3.69
C TYR A 71 3.78 2.26 -3.66
N LEU A 72 4.85 2.44 -4.45
CA LEU A 72 5.53 3.74 -4.56
C LEU A 72 4.56 4.88 -4.93
N THR A 73 3.67 4.65 -5.90
CA THR A 73 2.65 5.65 -6.28
C THR A 73 1.77 6.05 -5.09
N VAL A 74 1.37 5.08 -4.25
CA VAL A 74 0.57 5.35 -3.05
C VAL A 74 1.38 6.13 -2.02
N VAL A 75 2.64 5.78 -1.77
CA VAL A 75 3.49 6.51 -0.83
C VAL A 75 3.76 7.94 -1.30
N GLU A 76 4.09 8.14 -2.58
CA GLU A 76 4.31 9.46 -3.18
C GLU A 76 3.07 10.35 -3.09
N LYS A 77 1.88 9.79 -3.34
CA LYS A 77 0.60 10.52 -3.22
C LYS A 77 0.36 11.06 -1.81
N HIS A 78 0.79 10.33 -0.78
CA HIS A 78 0.48 10.63 0.61
C HIS A 78 1.64 11.21 1.43
N LYS A 79 2.86 11.29 0.87
CA LYS A 79 4.08 11.67 1.63
C LYS A 79 4.04 13.05 2.30
N ASP A 80 3.27 13.98 1.74
CA ASP A 80 3.16 15.37 2.23
C ASP A 80 1.91 15.57 3.12
N ASN A 81 1.14 14.51 3.41
CA ASN A 81 -0.07 14.60 4.23
C ASN A 81 0.27 14.71 5.73
N THR A 82 0.32 15.94 6.24
CA THR A 82 0.65 16.27 7.64
C THR A 82 -0.35 15.75 8.67
N HIS A 83 -1.57 15.39 8.24
CA HIS A 83 -2.61 14.91 9.14
C HIS A 83 -2.60 13.40 9.30
N SER A 84 -1.92 12.67 8.41
CA SER A 84 -1.86 11.21 8.44
C SER A 84 -0.83 10.70 9.47
N ALA A 85 -1.00 9.46 9.92
CA ALA A 85 0.04 8.77 10.70
C ALA A 85 1.38 8.64 9.94
N PHE A 86 1.37 8.93 8.63
CA PHE A 86 2.55 9.06 7.78
C PHE A 86 3.16 10.45 7.95
N SER A 87 3.94 10.62 9.02
CA SER A 87 4.90 11.72 9.03
C SER A 87 5.81 11.60 7.80
N GLY A 88 6.21 12.74 7.20
CA GLY A 88 7.06 12.72 6.00
C GLY A 88 8.33 11.87 6.16
N THR A 89 8.87 11.74 7.38
CA THR A 89 10.02 10.85 7.66
C THR A 89 9.71 9.36 7.41
N VAL A 90 8.52 8.89 7.77
CA VAL A 90 8.09 7.51 7.52
C VAL A 90 7.93 7.29 6.01
N ALA A 91 7.25 8.21 5.32
CA ALA A 91 7.08 8.12 3.88
C ALA A 91 8.44 8.08 3.13
N TYR A 92 9.39 8.95 3.49
CA TYR A 92 10.74 8.91 2.88
C TYR A 92 11.50 7.61 3.18
N THR A 93 11.28 7.01 4.35
CA THR A 93 11.86 5.70 4.68
C THR A 93 11.27 4.60 3.79
N ASP A 94 9.94 4.61 3.60
CA ASP A 94 9.26 3.64 2.74
C ASP A 94 9.65 3.79 1.27
N LEU A 95 9.77 5.03 0.76
CA LEU A 95 10.28 5.31 -0.58
C LEU A 95 11.71 4.79 -0.76
N THR A 96 12.60 5.06 0.20
CA THR A 96 13.99 4.56 0.19
C THR A 96 14.02 3.04 0.07
N MET A 97 13.22 2.36 0.89
CA MET A 97 13.16 0.90 0.94
C MET A 97 12.54 0.30 -0.32
N ALA A 98 11.49 0.91 -0.86
CA ALA A 98 10.84 0.45 -2.09
C ALA A 98 11.77 0.61 -3.31
N HIS A 99 12.48 1.73 -3.43
CA HIS A 99 13.49 1.92 -4.47
C HIS A 99 14.67 0.96 -4.33
N ALA A 100 15.17 0.73 -3.11
CA ALA A 100 16.24 -0.25 -2.87
C ALA A 100 15.82 -1.67 -3.31
N ARG A 101 14.58 -2.08 -3.01
CA ARG A 101 14.04 -3.37 -3.46
C ARG A 101 13.88 -3.44 -4.97
N LEU A 102 13.37 -2.38 -5.61
CA LEU A 102 13.29 -2.29 -7.07
C LEU A 102 14.66 -2.40 -7.73
N ALA A 103 15.70 -1.77 -7.16
CA ALA A 103 17.06 -1.89 -7.67
C ALA A 103 17.54 -3.35 -7.66
N ARG A 104 17.23 -4.09 -6.59
CA ARG A 104 17.59 -5.51 -6.48
C ARG A 104 16.80 -6.40 -7.43
N VAL A 105 15.50 -6.16 -7.59
CA VAL A 105 14.66 -6.86 -8.57
C VAL A 105 15.15 -6.60 -9.99
N ALA A 106 15.48 -5.35 -10.33
CA ALA A 106 16.06 -4.99 -11.62
C ALA A 106 17.40 -5.71 -11.86
N ARG A 107 18.30 -5.79 -10.87
CA ARG A 107 19.54 -6.58 -10.97
C ARG A 107 19.26 -8.06 -11.22
N LYS A 108 18.29 -8.66 -10.52
CA LYS A 108 17.90 -10.06 -10.71
C LYS A 108 17.36 -10.33 -12.13
N LEU A 109 16.74 -9.32 -12.73
CA LEU A 109 16.25 -9.34 -14.12
C LEU A 109 17.32 -8.96 -15.17
N GLY A 110 18.57 -8.66 -14.78
CA GLY A 110 19.63 -8.23 -15.69
C GLY A 110 19.52 -6.77 -16.16
N GLU A 111 18.66 -5.97 -15.54
CA GLU A 111 18.37 -4.58 -15.91
C GLU A 111 19.28 -3.61 -15.12
N HIS A 112 20.59 -3.65 -15.36
CA HIS A 112 21.58 -2.92 -14.56
C HIS A 112 21.39 -1.39 -14.54
N ASP A 113 21.03 -0.78 -15.68
CA ASP A 113 20.81 0.66 -15.77
C ASP A 113 19.58 1.10 -14.94
N ILE A 114 18.50 0.33 -15.01
CA ILE A 114 17.27 0.56 -14.22
C ILE A 114 17.58 0.39 -12.74
N ALA A 115 18.40 -0.61 -12.38
CA ALA A 115 18.83 -0.78 -11.01
C ALA A 115 19.63 0.42 -10.48
N HIS A 116 20.51 0.98 -11.31
CA HIS A 116 21.27 2.17 -10.95
C HIS A 116 20.36 3.40 -10.76
N GLN A 117 19.37 3.61 -11.62
CA GLN A 117 18.40 4.70 -11.45
C GLN A 117 17.64 4.57 -10.11
N HIS A 118 17.20 3.36 -9.77
CA HIS A 118 16.52 3.13 -8.50
C HIS A 118 17.42 3.29 -7.28
N ILE A 119 18.71 2.96 -7.35
CA ILE A 119 19.60 3.20 -6.20
C ILE A 119 19.87 4.69 -6.00
N GLN A 120 19.97 5.48 -7.08
CA GLN A 120 20.06 6.93 -6.99
C GLN A 120 18.80 7.53 -6.36
N ALA A 121 17.61 7.08 -6.76
CA ALA A 121 16.35 7.52 -6.16
C ALA A 121 16.23 7.11 -4.68
N ALA A 122 16.71 5.92 -4.30
CA ALA A 122 16.80 5.50 -2.91
C ALA A 122 17.74 6.40 -2.10
N ALA A 123 18.91 6.76 -2.64
CA ALA A 123 19.85 7.66 -1.98
C ALA A 123 19.32 9.10 -1.84
N GLU A 124 18.53 9.57 -2.81
CA GLU A 124 17.87 10.88 -2.72
C GLU A 124 16.79 10.90 -1.63
N THR A 125 15.90 9.89 -1.62
CA THR A 125 14.85 9.78 -0.61
C THR A 125 15.42 9.50 0.78
N CYS A 126 16.53 8.76 0.87
CA CYS A 126 17.25 8.53 2.13
C CYS A 126 17.74 9.84 2.76
N ARG A 127 18.27 10.78 1.95
CA ARG A 127 18.73 12.10 2.46
C ARG A 127 17.59 12.95 3.02
N LYS A 128 16.35 12.70 2.59
CA LYS A 128 15.13 13.32 3.13
C LYS A 128 14.57 12.54 4.32
N SER A 129 14.98 11.29 4.47
CA SER A 129 14.76 10.48 5.68
C SER A 129 15.79 10.87 6.75
N ARG A 130 15.52 10.55 8.02
CA ARG A 130 16.45 10.87 9.13
C ARG A 130 17.63 9.89 9.25
N TRP A 131 17.97 9.19 8.17
CA TRP A 131 19.07 8.22 8.14
C TRP A 131 20.41 8.96 8.11
N LYS A 132 21.40 8.44 8.85
CA LYS A 132 22.73 9.05 8.95
C LYS A 132 23.64 8.68 7.77
N ASP A 133 23.43 7.51 7.19
CA ASP A 133 24.21 6.97 6.09
C ASP A 133 23.27 6.62 4.94
N CYS A 134 23.50 7.28 3.80
CA CYS A 134 22.75 7.11 2.57
C CYS A 134 23.62 6.58 1.42
N SER A 135 24.74 5.94 1.76
CA SER A 135 25.53 5.18 0.79
C SER A 135 24.72 4.00 0.24
N GLU A 136 25.03 3.59 -0.98
CA GLU A 136 24.41 2.45 -1.63
C GLU A 136 24.54 1.18 -0.76
N ASP A 137 25.74 0.89 -0.27
CA ASP A 137 26.01 -0.29 0.55
C ASP A 137 25.16 -0.30 1.82
N HIS A 138 25.02 0.85 2.49
CA HIS A 138 24.18 0.96 3.67
C HIS A 138 22.70 0.70 3.34
N ILE A 139 22.17 1.38 2.32
CA ILE A 139 20.76 1.24 1.90
C ILE A 139 20.45 -0.21 1.53
N LEU A 140 21.30 -0.85 0.74
CA LEU A 140 21.11 -2.25 0.34
C LEU A 140 21.24 -3.21 1.52
N SER A 141 22.15 -2.95 2.46
CA SER A 141 22.30 -3.77 3.67
C SER A 141 21.06 -3.72 4.57
N VAL A 142 20.47 -2.53 4.75
CA VAL A 142 19.24 -2.33 5.52
C VAL A 142 18.07 -3.00 4.80
N SER A 143 17.95 -2.79 3.48
CA SER A 143 16.95 -3.46 2.65
C SER A 143 16.99 -4.98 2.80
N LYS A 144 18.18 -5.58 2.70
CA LYS A 144 18.40 -7.02 2.89
C LYS A 144 18.02 -7.49 4.30
N ARG A 145 18.31 -6.71 5.34
CA ARG A 145 17.91 -7.03 6.72
C ARG A 145 16.39 -7.07 6.88
N PHE A 146 15.65 -6.16 6.25
CA PHE A 146 14.19 -6.20 6.28
C PHE A 146 13.62 -7.43 5.58
N GLU A 147 14.27 -7.89 4.51
CA GLU A 147 13.85 -9.10 3.80
C GLU A 147 14.03 -10.37 4.63
N GLN A 148 14.91 -10.37 5.63
CA GLN A 148 14.98 -11.50 6.57
C GLN A 148 13.66 -11.67 7.35
N LYS A 149 12.89 -10.60 7.53
CA LYS A 149 11.57 -10.63 8.17
C LYS A 149 10.43 -10.79 7.16
N PHE A 150 10.59 -10.18 5.99
CA PHE A 150 9.60 -10.19 4.92
C PHE A 150 10.28 -10.65 3.62
N PRO A 151 10.52 -11.97 3.47
CA PRO A 151 11.28 -12.49 2.34
C PRO A 151 10.57 -12.20 1.03
N ILE A 152 11.34 -11.72 0.06
CA ILE A 152 10.88 -11.54 -1.32
C ILE A 152 11.30 -12.80 -2.07
N ARG A 153 10.35 -13.70 -2.31
CA ARG A 153 10.57 -15.03 -2.89
C ARG A 153 11.46 -15.01 -4.12
N CYS A 154 11.24 -14.03 -5.01
CA CYS A 154 11.98 -13.91 -6.25
C CYS A 154 13.45 -13.42 -6.10
N LEU A 155 13.80 -12.87 -4.94
CA LEU A 155 15.16 -12.45 -4.57
C LEU A 155 15.88 -13.46 -3.66
N SER A 156 15.15 -14.41 -3.07
CA SER A 156 15.75 -15.48 -2.29
C SER A 156 16.67 -16.32 -3.18
N PRO A 157 17.87 -16.69 -2.71
CA PRO A 157 18.67 -17.70 -3.40
C PRO A 157 17.80 -18.95 -3.54
N GLU A 158 17.72 -19.49 -4.75
CA GLU A 158 16.94 -20.70 -5.02
C GLU A 158 17.37 -21.75 -4.00
N GLN A 159 16.41 -22.20 -3.18
CA GLN A 159 16.60 -23.36 -2.33
C GLN A 159 16.62 -24.57 -3.27
N HIS A 160 17.76 -24.78 -3.93
CA HIS A 160 18.07 -26.02 -4.64
C HIS A 160 18.23 -27.15 -3.63
#